data_AF-A0A9J6E0L9-F1
#
_entry.id   AF-A0A9J6E0L9-F1
#
_cell.length_a   1.000
_cell.length_b   1.000
_cell.length_c   1.000
_cell.angle_alpha   90.00
_cell.angle_beta   90.00
_cell.angle_gamma   90.00
#
_symmetry.space_group_name_H-M   'P 1'
#
loop_
_entity.id
_entity.type
_entity.pdbx_description
1 polymer ?
#
loop_
_entity_poly.entity_id
_entity_poly.type
_entity_poly.pdbx_seq_one_letter_code
_entity_poly.pdbx_strand_id
1 'polypeptide(L)'
;MHEWLSRVWGPNVDDVRRLPVLDQAPIHKTQAATNAFEEYGTDVLYNPQPAEVYWNKPFESTLRHLWEQYMYEEARTPKGNLKKPSRGHELAFDAEAWASVP
;
A
#
# COMPACT_ATOMS: atom_id res chain seq x y z
N MET A 1 -12.96 -5.62 -11.32
CA MET A 1 -11.93 -5.53 -10.26
C MET A 1 -11.35 -6.94 -10.10
N HIS A 2 -10.02 -7.13 -9.99
CA HIS A 2 -9.27 -8.39 -9.79
C HIS A 2 -8.43 -8.99 -10.94
N GLU A 3 -8.36 -8.39 -12.14
CA GLU A 3 -7.44 -8.90 -13.18
C GLU A 3 -5.97 -8.73 -12.77
N TRP A 4 -5.61 -7.61 -12.12
CA TRP A 4 -4.25 -7.39 -11.63
C TRP A 4 -3.88 -8.34 -10.48
N LEU A 5 -4.82 -8.64 -9.57
CA LEU A 5 -4.59 -9.59 -8.46
C LEU A 5 -4.37 -11.01 -8.97
N SER A 6 -5.22 -11.46 -9.90
CA SER A 6 -5.08 -12.77 -10.55
C SER A 6 -3.87 -12.84 -11.48
N ARG A 7 -3.43 -11.71 -12.06
CA ARG A 7 -2.16 -11.66 -12.76
C ARG A 7 -1.01 -11.77 -11.76
N VAL A 8 -0.85 -10.83 -10.83
CA VAL A 8 0.32 -10.77 -9.93
C VAL A 8 0.47 -12.01 -9.04
N TRP A 9 -0.63 -12.57 -8.54
CA TRP A 9 -0.62 -13.67 -7.56
C TRP A 9 -1.23 -14.97 -8.07
N GLY A 10 -1.64 -15.03 -9.34
CA GLY A 10 -2.21 -16.25 -9.92
C GLY A 10 -1.15 -17.18 -10.52
N PRO A 11 -1.54 -18.41 -10.85
CA PRO A 11 -0.67 -19.36 -11.54
C PRO A 11 -0.16 -18.75 -12.85
N ASN A 12 1.08 -19.09 -13.21
CA ASN A 12 1.73 -18.59 -14.42
C ASN A 12 1.15 -19.29 -15.67
N VAL A 13 -0.08 -18.91 -16.06
CA VAL A 13 -0.84 -19.52 -17.18
C VAL A 13 -0.49 -18.91 -18.54
N ASP A 14 0.13 -17.73 -18.54
CA ASP A 14 0.70 -17.04 -19.68
C ASP A 14 2.24 -17.05 -19.59
N ASP A 15 2.94 -16.98 -20.73
CA ASP A 15 4.43 -17.02 -20.80
C ASP A 15 5.11 -15.74 -20.25
N VAL A 16 4.41 -15.01 -19.38
CA VAL A 16 4.85 -13.77 -18.76
C VAL A 16 5.18 -14.07 -17.30
N ARG A 17 6.43 -14.46 -17.03
CA ARG A 17 6.92 -14.58 -15.64
C ARG A 17 6.72 -13.27 -14.90
N ARG A 18 6.01 -13.33 -13.78
CA ARG A 18 5.82 -12.21 -12.86
C ARG A 18 6.82 -12.37 -11.74
N LEU A 19 7.59 -11.31 -11.50
CA LEU A 19 8.65 -11.29 -10.50
C LEU A 19 8.22 -10.33 -9.38
N PRO A 20 7.64 -10.83 -8.28
CA PRO A 20 7.46 -10.04 -7.07
C PRO A 20 8.78 -9.43 -6.62
N VAL A 21 8.75 -8.13 -6.38
CA VAL A 21 9.88 -7.40 -5.80
C VAL A 21 9.49 -7.00 -4.39
N LEU A 22 10.13 -7.60 -3.40
CA LEU A 22 9.84 -7.39 -1.98
C LEU A 22 11.03 -6.72 -1.29
N ASP A 23 10.76 -6.10 -0.14
CA ASP A 23 11.82 -5.61 0.72
C ASP A 23 12.51 -6.77 1.47
N GLN A 24 13.52 -6.44 2.29
CA GLN A 24 14.32 -7.44 2.99
C GLN A 24 13.69 -7.90 4.32
N ALA A 25 12.44 -7.51 4.63
CA ALA A 25 11.80 -7.77 5.91
C ALA A 25 11.71 -9.29 6.19
N PRO A 26 12.01 -9.73 7.43
CA PRO A 26 12.05 -11.16 7.77
C PRO A 26 10.75 -11.92 7.48
N ILE A 27 9.60 -11.24 7.55
CA ILE A 27 8.29 -11.85 7.28
C ILE A 27 8.16 -12.40 5.85
N HIS A 28 8.84 -11.77 4.88
CA HIS A 28 8.83 -12.21 3.48
C HIS A 28 9.74 -13.41 3.22
N LYS A 29 10.59 -13.80 4.18
CA LYS A 29 11.57 -14.88 4.07
C LYS A 29 11.26 -16.06 4.97
N THR A 30 10.06 -16.11 5.53
CA THR A 30 9.61 -17.24 6.33
C THR A 30 9.46 -18.48 5.46
N GLN A 31 9.61 -19.68 6.04
CA GLN A 31 9.41 -20.93 5.31
C GLN A 31 8.02 -20.99 4.66
N ALA A 32 6.99 -20.45 5.31
CA ALA A 32 5.65 -20.38 4.75
C ALA A 32 5.59 -19.51 3.48
N ALA A 33 6.28 -18.36 3.46
CA ALA A 33 6.36 -17.52 2.27
C ALA A 33 7.14 -18.22 1.15
N THR A 34 8.28 -18.83 1.46
CA THR A 34 9.07 -19.61 0.49
C THR A 34 8.26 -20.74 -0.13
N ASN A 35 7.56 -21.53 0.69
CA ASN A 35 6.71 -22.63 0.20
C ASN A 35 5.61 -22.11 -0.74
N ALA A 36 5.01 -20.96 -0.43
CA ALA A 36 4.00 -20.35 -1.30
C ALA A 36 4.62 -19.95 -2.65
N PHE A 37 5.78 -19.28 -2.66
CA PHE A 37 6.44 -18.90 -3.92
C PHE A 37 6.77 -20.12 -4.78
N GLU A 38 7.23 -21.22 -4.17
CA GLU A 38 7.51 -22.49 -4.84
C GLU A 38 6.24 -23.14 -5.41
N GLU A 39 5.15 -23.18 -4.63
CA GLU A 39 3.85 -23.73 -5.05
C GLU A 39 3.30 -23.00 -6.28
N TYR A 40 3.48 -21.67 -6.34
CA TYR A 40 3.07 -20.84 -7.47
C TYR A 40 4.14 -20.72 -8.57
N GLY A 41 5.28 -21.41 -8.45
CA GLY A 41 6.36 -21.41 -9.45
C GLY A 41 6.90 -20.00 -9.74
N THR A 42 6.98 -19.15 -8.72
CA THR A 42 7.32 -17.73 -8.83
C THR A 42 8.68 -17.43 -8.22
N ASP A 43 9.55 -16.80 -9.00
CA ASP A 43 10.82 -16.24 -8.52
C ASP A 43 10.54 -14.93 -7.74
N VAL A 44 11.31 -14.63 -6.69
CA VAL A 44 11.17 -13.37 -5.92
C VAL A 44 12.49 -12.61 -5.91
N LEU A 45 12.43 -11.32 -6.20
CA LEU A 45 13.57 -10.41 -6.07
C LEU A 45 13.46 -9.63 -4.77
N TYR A 46 14.51 -9.69 -3.94
CA TYR A 46 14.60 -8.86 -2.75
C TYR A 46 15.44 -7.61 -3.05
N ASN A 47 14.81 -6.45 -3.17
CA ASN A 47 15.45 -5.19 -3.57
C ASN A 47 15.08 -4.08 -2.56
N PRO A 48 16.01 -3.19 -2.16
CA PRO A 48 15.66 -1.97 -1.42
C PRO A 48 14.69 -1.05 -2.18
N GLN A 49 13.41 -1.34 -2.01
CA GLN A 49 12.28 -0.41 -1.92
C GLN A 49 12.06 0.61 -3.07
N PRO A 50 11.88 0.17 -4.33
CA PRO A 50 11.41 1.06 -5.40
C PRO A 50 10.01 1.63 -5.12
N ALA A 51 9.13 0.83 -4.50
CA ALA A 51 7.78 1.26 -4.08
C ALA A 51 7.81 2.40 -3.06
N GLU A 52 8.78 2.39 -2.14
CA GLU A 52 8.90 3.43 -1.10
C GLU A 52 9.17 4.80 -1.72
N VAL A 53 10.12 4.84 -2.66
CA VAL A 53 10.53 6.10 -3.28
C VAL A 53 9.47 6.61 -4.24
N TYR A 54 8.91 5.73 -5.07
CA TYR A 54 8.06 6.14 -6.18
C TYR A 54 6.58 6.25 -5.81
N TRP A 55 6.06 5.38 -4.93
CA TRP A 55 4.65 5.38 -4.52
C TRP A 55 4.43 5.90 -3.10
N ASN A 56 5.16 5.38 -2.11
CA ASN A 56 4.86 5.69 -0.71
C ASN A 56 5.17 7.15 -0.37
N LYS A 57 6.30 7.70 -0.82
CA LYS A 57 6.63 9.12 -0.58
C LYS A 57 5.57 10.11 -1.08
N PRO A 58 5.14 10.09 -2.35
CA PRO A 58 4.09 11.00 -2.80
C PRO A 58 2.73 10.73 -2.14
N PHE A 59 2.40 9.45 -1.89
CA PHE A 59 1.21 9.07 -1.14
C PHE A 59 1.20 9.69 0.26
N GLU A 60 2.24 9.46 1.06
CA GLU A 60 2.36 9.97 2.43
C GLU A 60 2.40 11.49 2.49
N SER A 61 3.04 12.13 1.51
CA SER A 61 3.05 13.59 1.39
C SER A 61 1.64 14.14 1.21
N THR A 62 0.83 13.52 0.35
CA THR A 62 -0.56 13.94 0.09
C THR A 62 -1.45 13.65 1.30
N LEU A 63 -1.35 12.44 1.86
CA LEU A 63 -2.12 12.03 3.04
C LEU A 63 -1.87 12.98 4.22
N ARG A 64 -0.61 13.39 4.43
CA ARG A 64 -0.25 14.37 5.48
C ARG A 64 -0.91 15.72 5.26
N HIS A 65 -0.91 16.21 4.02
CA HIS A 65 -1.55 17.49 3.69
C HIS A 65 -3.06 17.47 3.94
N LEU A 66 -3.74 16.40 3.52
CA LEU A 66 -5.17 16.19 3.75
C LEU A 66 -5.51 16.14 5.24
N TRP A 67 -4.64 15.48 6.02
CA TRP A 67 -4.80 15.43 7.47
C TRP A 67 -4.61 16.80 8.12
N GLU A 68 -3.59 17.56 7.71
CA GLU A 68 -3.35 18.92 8.19
C GLU A 68 -4.54 19.84 7.88
N GLN A 69 -5.09 19.76 6.68
CA GLN A 69 -6.27 20.52 6.27
C GLN A 69 -7.50 20.14 7.11
N TYR A 70 -7.76 18.84 7.27
CA TYR A 70 -8.87 18.36 8.11
C TYR A 70 -8.76 18.91 9.54
N MET A 71 -7.56 18.87 10.11
CA MET A 71 -7.31 19.33 11.47
C MET A 71 -7.44 20.85 11.63
N TYR A 72 -7.23 21.62 10.55
CA TYR A 72 -7.44 23.06 10.50
C TYR A 72 -8.93 23.43 10.40
N GLU A 73 -9.69 22.69 9.58
CA GLU A 73 -11.09 23.00 9.25
C GLU A 73 -12.10 22.50 10.31
N GLU A 74 -11.77 21.47 11.08
CA GLU A 74 -12.76 20.77 11.89
C GLU A 74 -13.03 21.35 13.28
N ALA A 75 -14.26 21.07 13.74
CA ALA A 75 -14.77 21.50 15.02
C ALA A 75 -14.09 20.75 16.17
N ARG A 76 -13.72 21.50 17.21
CA ARG A 76 -13.28 20.92 18.48
C ARG A 76 -14.45 20.21 19.16
N THR A 77 -14.18 19.10 19.83
CA THR A 77 -15.12 18.44 20.76
C THR A 77 -15.61 19.45 21.81
N PRO A 78 -16.74 19.19 22.50
CA PRO A 78 -17.20 20.05 23.60
C PRO A 78 -16.15 20.26 24.71
N LYS A 79 -15.17 19.37 24.83
CA LYS A 79 -14.02 19.47 25.76
C LYS A 79 -12.81 20.21 25.18
N GLY A 80 -12.91 20.77 23.97
CA GLY A 80 -11.85 21.54 23.30
C GLY A 80 -10.81 20.71 22.54
N ASN A 81 -10.87 19.38 22.57
CA ASN A 81 -9.97 18.51 21.82
C ASN A 81 -10.30 18.49 20.33
N LEU A 82 -9.30 18.26 19.47
CA LEU A 82 -9.52 18.04 18.05
C LEU A 82 -10.35 16.78 17.83
N LYS A 83 -11.35 16.88 16.97
CA LYS A 83 -12.22 15.76 16.63
C LYS A 83 -11.44 14.81 15.72
N LYS A 84 -11.40 13.53 16.09
CA LYS A 84 -10.79 12.52 15.23
C LYS A 84 -11.61 12.38 13.94
N PRO A 85 -10.97 12.18 12.79
CA PRO A 85 -11.66 11.84 11.56
C PRO A 85 -12.49 10.58 11.74
N SER A 86 -13.61 10.57 11.03
CA SER A 86 -14.42 9.36 10.93
C SER A 86 -13.74 8.38 9.99
N ARG A 87 -14.15 7.11 10.04
CA ARG A 87 -13.74 6.11 9.04
C ARG A 87 -14.02 6.56 7.61
N GLY A 88 -15.09 7.34 7.38
CA GLY A 88 -15.41 7.88 6.07
C GLY A 88 -14.38 8.92 5.59
N HIS A 89 -13.87 9.75 6.50
CA HIS A 89 -12.80 10.71 6.19
C HIS A 89 -11.49 9.98 5.90
N GLU A 90 -11.12 8.98 6.73
CA GLU A 90 -9.90 8.18 6.52
C GLU A 90 -9.90 7.51 5.15
N LEU A 91 -11.01 6.86 4.76
CA LEU A 91 -11.14 6.21 3.45
C LEU A 91 -11.08 7.23 2.29
N ALA A 92 -11.63 8.42 2.48
CA ALA A 92 -11.55 9.48 1.46
C ALA A 92 -10.11 9.98 1.29
N PHE A 93 -9.39 10.19 2.40
CA PHE A 93 -7.99 10.61 2.34
C PHE A 93 -7.09 9.57 1.70
N ASP A 94 -7.27 8.29 2.04
CA ASP A 94 -6.51 7.20 1.41
C ASP A 94 -6.77 7.15 -0.10
N ALA A 95 -8.03 7.26 -0.52
CA ALA A 95 -8.40 7.24 -1.94
C ALA A 95 -7.79 8.42 -2.71
N GLU A 96 -7.84 9.62 -2.13
CA GLU A 96 -7.26 10.82 -2.74
C GLU A 96 -5.73 10.80 -2.78
N ALA A 97 -5.09 10.34 -1.70
CA ALA A 97 -3.65 10.17 -1.64
C ALA A 97 -3.14 9.12 -2.64
N TRP A 98 -3.90 8.06 -2.91
CA TRP A 98 -3.57 7.12 -3.99
C TRP A 98 -3.79 7.71 -5.38
N ALA A 99 -4.79 8.56 -5.56
CA ALA A 99 -5.06 9.22 -6.84
C ALA A 99 -4.00 10.27 -7.22
N SER A 100 -3.20 10.74 -6.25
CA SER A 100 -2.11 11.70 -6.49
C SER A 100 -0.75 11.06 -6.78
N VAL A 101 -0.62 9.74 -6.64
CA VAL A 101 0.60 9.01 -6.98
C VAL A 101 0.78 9.00 -8.52
N PRO A 102 1.95 9.39 -9.07
CA PRO A 102 2.20 9.45 -10.52
C PRO A 102 2.11 8.12 -11.27
#